data_AF-A0A1G7L650-F1
#
_entry.id   AF-A0A1G7L650-F1
#
_cell.length_a   1.000
_cell.length_b   1.000
_cell.length_c   1.000
_cell.angle_alpha   90.00
_cell.angle_beta   90.00
_cell.angle_gamma   90.00
#
_symmetry.space_group_name_H-M   'P 1'
#
loop_
_entity.id
_entity.type
_entity.pdbx_description
1 polymer ?
#
loop_
_entity_poly.entity_id
_entity_poly.type
_entity_poly.pdbx_seq_one_letter_code
_entity_poly.pdbx_strand_id
1 'polypeptide(L)'
;LYEDLLREAQEVVPMVIRRRNSRRYLPWMQYLAIVGRRVVETVGSMLHHLFPRRIHAVTQEGFVIKVLTFVLAHNISLLTQKMAG
;
A
#
# COMPACT_ATOMS: atom_id res chain seq x y z
N LEU A 1 -0.46 5.21 21.19
CA LEU A 1 0.91 5.76 21.11
C LEU A 1 1.31 6.01 19.66
N TYR A 2 1.60 5.00 18.84
CA TYR A 2 2.01 5.24 17.44
C TYR A 2 0.96 5.98 16.59
N GLU A 3 -0.30 5.56 16.65
CA GLU A 3 -1.38 6.25 15.94
C GLU A 3 -1.59 7.69 16.43
N ASP A 4 -1.35 7.92 17.72
CA ASP A 4 -1.50 9.25 18.33
C ASP A 4 -0.34 10.16 17.87
N LEU A 5 0.88 9.62 17.75
CA LEU A 5 2.06 10.30 17.18
C LEU A 5 1.90 10.61 15.69
N LEU A 6 1.33 9.69 14.89
CA LEU A 6 1.07 9.94 13.47
C LEU A 6 0.07 11.07 13.27
N ARG A 7 -0.96 11.10 14.11
CA ARG A 7 -1.97 12.17 14.09
C ARG A 7 -1.35 13.50 14.49
N GLU A 8 -0.44 13.52 15.46
CA GLU A 8 0.20 14.75 15.94
C GLU A 8 1.28 15.26 14.97
N ALA A 9 2.10 14.38 14.41
CA ALA A 9 3.24 14.76 13.57
C ALA A 9 2.88 14.97 12.10
N GLN A 10 1.86 14.27 11.59
CA GLN A 10 1.53 14.24 10.16
C GLN A 10 0.04 14.45 9.86
N GLU A 11 -0.79 14.70 10.88
CA GLU A 11 -2.25 14.80 10.75
C GLU A 11 -2.90 13.57 10.10
N VAL A 12 -2.20 12.42 10.11
CA VAL A 12 -2.67 11.18 9.53
C VAL A 12 -3.45 10.40 10.58
N VAL A 13 -4.69 10.03 10.26
CA VAL A 13 -5.52 9.14 11.09
C VAL A 13 -5.65 7.78 10.43
N PRO A 14 -4.83 6.78 10.82
CA PRO A 14 -4.88 5.46 10.20
C PRO A 14 -6.14 4.69 10.60
N MET A 15 -6.76 4.01 9.63
CA MET A 15 -7.83 3.05 9.90
C MET A 15 -7.25 1.71 10.35
N VAL A 16 -6.99 1.59 11.65
CA VAL A 16 -6.40 0.37 12.23
C VAL A 16 -7.47 -0.68 12.51
N ILE A 17 -7.24 -1.90 12.01
CA ILE A 17 -8.05 -3.07 12.36
C ILE A 17 -7.68 -3.54 13.77
N ARG A 18 -8.68 -3.68 14.64
CA ARG A 18 -8.52 -3.97 16.07
C ARG A 18 -9.26 -5.23 16.48
N ARG A 19 -8.75 -5.87 17.53
CA ARG A 19 -9.46 -6.96 18.22
C ARG A 19 -10.72 -6.44 18.89
N ARG A 20 -11.76 -7.28 18.96
CA ARG A 20 -13.09 -6.94 19.50
C ARG A 20 -13.07 -6.46 20.95
N ASN A 21 -12.10 -6.90 21.76
CA ASN A 21 -11.95 -6.51 23.16
C ASN A 21 -11.14 -5.22 23.37
N SER A 22 -10.74 -4.52 22.29
CA SER A 22 -10.01 -3.25 22.41
C SER A 22 -10.93 -2.14 22.92
N ARG A 23 -10.43 -1.29 23.82
CA ARG A 23 -11.14 -0.10 24.31
C ARG A 23 -11.42 0.94 23.20
N ARG A 24 -10.65 0.91 22.11
CA ARG A 24 -10.79 1.80 20.94
C ARG A 24 -11.50 1.10 19.76
N TYR A 25 -12.25 0.04 20.03
CA TYR A 25 -12.98 -0.72 19.02
C TYR A 25 -14.30 -0.05 18.67
N LEU A 26 -14.50 0.24 17.38
CA LEU A 26 -15.75 0.79 16.84
C LEU A 26 -16.23 -0.10 15.69
N PRO A 27 -17.37 -0.81 15.82
CA PRO A 27 -17.78 -1.85 14.86
C PRO A 27 -17.85 -1.38 13.40
N TRP A 28 -18.46 -0.22 13.15
CA TRP A 28 -18.61 0.32 11.79
C TRP A 28 -17.28 0.74 11.17
N MET A 29 -16.37 1.33 11.95
CA MET A 29 -15.03 1.68 11.45
C MET A 29 -14.22 0.42 11.12
N GLN A 30 -14.40 -0.64 11.90
CA GLN A 30 -13.73 -1.92 11.66
C GLN A 30 -14.24 -2.59 10.38
N TYR A 31 -15.55 -2.51 10.12
CA TYR A 31 -16.13 -2.97 8.86
C TYR A 31 -15.49 -2.24 7.67
N LEU A 32 -15.42 -0.90 7.70
CA LEU A 32 -14.81 -0.11 6.63
C LEU A 32 -13.32 -0.46 6.43
N ALA A 33 -12.56 -0.59 7.53
CA ALA A 33 -11.15 -0.95 7.46
C ALA A 33 -10.93 -2.34 6.84
N ILE A 34 -11.77 -3.32 7.18
CA ILE A 34 -11.71 -4.69 6.63
C ILE A 34 -12.07 -4.69 5.13
N VAL A 35 -13.13 -3.98 4.73
CA VAL A 35 -13.52 -3.87 3.33
C VAL A 35 -12.41 -3.22 2.51
N GLY A 36 -11.85 -2.11 2.98
CA GLY A 36 -10.72 -1.45 2.32
C GLY A 36 -9.51 -2.36 2.17
N ARG A 37 -9.12 -3.06 3.25
CA ARG A 37 -8.03 -4.04 3.22
C ARG A 37 -8.27 -5.15 2.21
N ARG A 38 -9.50 -5.69 2.15
CA ARG A 38 -9.85 -6.76 1.21
C ARG A 38 -9.66 -6.32 -0.24
N VAL A 39 -10.01 -5.09 -0.59
CA VAL A 39 -9.78 -4.55 -1.94
C VAL A 39 -8.28 -4.53 -2.25
N VAL A 40 -7.47 -3.96 -1.35
CA VAL A 40 -6.01 -3.87 -1.54
C VAL A 40 -5.38 -5.25 -1.68
N GLU A 41 -5.72 -6.20 -0.81
CA GLU A 41 -5.21 -7.58 -0.85
C GLU A 41 -5.65 -8.32 -2.12
N THR A 42 -6.89 -8.11 -2.57
CA THR A 42 -7.42 -8.75 -3.78
C THR A 42 -6.71 -8.23 -5.02
N VAL A 43 -6.60 -6.90 -5.16
CA VAL A 43 -5.90 -6.27 -6.28
C VAL A 43 -4.42 -6.65 -6.26
N GLY A 44 -3.77 -6.61 -5.09
CA GLY A 44 -2.38 -7.04 -4.93
C GLY A 44 -2.16 -8.50 -5.33
N SER A 45 -3.09 -9.39 -4.97
CA SER A 45 -3.04 -10.80 -5.39
C SER A 45 -3.20 -10.93 -6.90
N MET A 46 -4.15 -10.23 -7.52
CA MET A 46 -4.33 -10.24 -8.98
C MET A 46 -3.08 -9.73 -9.69
N LEU A 47 -2.51 -8.62 -9.23
CA LEU A 47 -1.24 -8.09 -9.76
C LEU A 47 -0.12 -9.13 -9.63
N HIS A 48 0.01 -9.77 -8.47
CA HIS A 48 1.01 -10.84 -8.26
C HIS A 48 0.85 -12.00 -9.26
N HIS A 49 -0.37 -12.33 -9.70
CA HIS A 49 -0.60 -13.35 -10.73
C HIS A 49 -0.25 -12.87 -12.14
N LEU A 50 -0.34 -11.57 -12.41
CA LEU A 50 0.04 -10.98 -13.69
C LEU A 50 1.57 -10.90 -13.84
N PHE A 51 2.31 -10.79 -12.74
CA PHE A 51 3.76 -10.82 -12.78
C PHE A 51 4.30 -12.26 -12.93
N PRO A 52 5.32 -12.48 -13.77
CA PRO A 52 5.97 -13.79 -13.85
C PRO A 52 6.58 -14.14 -12.47
N ARG A 53 6.34 -15.37 -11.99
CA ARG A 53 6.75 -15.83 -10.64
C ARG A 53 8.23 -15.63 -10.32
N ARG A 54 9.10 -15.53 -11.34
CA ARG A 54 10.49 -15.15 -11.20
C ARG A 54 10.85 -14.16 -12.30
N ILE A 55 11.14 -12.91 -11.93
CA ILE A 55 11.69 -11.90 -12.83
C ILE A 55 13.21 -12.12 -12.90
N HIS A 56 13.63 -13.04 -13.76
CA HIS A 56 15.04 -13.17 -14.07
C HIS A 56 15.46 -12.02 -14.99
N ALA A 57 16.56 -11.34 -14.65
CA ALA A 57 17.10 -10.25 -15.48
C ALA A 57 17.52 -10.71 -16.88
N VAL A 58 17.65 -12.03 -17.07
CA VAL A 58 18.17 -12.65 -18.29
C VAL A 58 17.11 -12.92 -19.36
N THR A 59 15.81 -12.75 -19.05
CA THR A 59 14.76 -12.83 -20.08
C THR A 59 14.39 -11.43 -20.56
N GLN A 60 14.14 -11.27 -21.87
CA GLN A 60 13.75 -9.98 -22.45
C GLN A 60 12.52 -9.39 -21.75
N GLU A 61 11.51 -10.21 -21.47
CA GLU A 61 10.31 -9.81 -20.71
C GLU A 61 10.64 -9.33 -19.28
N GLY A 62 11.53 -10.05 -18.59
CA GLY A 62 11.96 -9.68 -17.24
C GLY A 62 12.76 -8.36 -17.21
N PHE A 63 13.57 -8.12 -18.24
CA PHE A 63 14.28 -6.84 -18.41
C PHE A 63 13.32 -5.68 -18.66
N VAL A 64 12.34 -5.85 -19.55
CA VAL A 64 11.33 -4.82 -19.84
C VAL A 64 10.53 -4.46 -18.59
N ILE A 65 10.10 -5.45 -17.80
CA ILE A 65 9.38 -5.22 -16.54
C ILE A 65 10.24 -4.41 -15.55
N LYS A 66 11.54 -4.68 -15.45
CA LYS A 66 12.45 -3.93 -14.57
C LYS A 66 12.58 -2.47 -15.00
N VAL A 67 12.79 -2.20 -16.29
CA VAL A 67 12.91 -0.83 -16.81
C VAL A 67 11.61 -0.06 -16.57
N LEU A 68 10.46 -0.68 -16.88
CA LEU A 68 9.16 -0.06 -16.68
C LEU A 68 8.91 0.25 -15.20
N THR A 69 9.23 -0.68 -14.30
CA THR A 69 9.10 -0.48 -12.85
C THR A 69 10.01 0.64 -12.35
N PHE A 70 11.24 0.73 -12.88
CA PHE A 70 12.20 1.79 -12.54
C PHE A 70 11.68 3.17 -12.94
N VAL A 71 11.20 3.33 -14.18
CA VAL A 71 10.63 4.60 -14.67
C VAL A 71 9.39 4.98 -13.87
N LEU A 72 8.50 4.01 -13.58
CA LEU A 72 7.31 4.24 -12.78
C LEU A 72 7.66 4.73 -11.37
N ALA A 73 8.61 4.05 -10.70
CA ALA A 73 9.05 4.43 -9.36
C ALA A 73 9.68 5.84 -9.33
N HIS A 74 10.47 6.18 -10.35
CA HIS A 74 11.05 7.52 -10.48
C HIS A 74 9.96 8.60 -10.62
N ASN A 75 8.97 8.38 -11.48
CA ASN A 75 7.86 9.32 -11.66
C ASN A 75 7.01 9.49 -10.40
N ILE A 76 6.72 8.40 -9.67
CA ILE A 76 5.99 8.47 -8.39
C ILE A 76 6.79 9.27 -7.35
N SER A 77 8.11 9.07 -7.28
CA SER A 77 8.98 9.84 -6.38
C SER A 77 8.94 11.33 -6.70
N LEU A 78 9.06 11.70 -7.99
CA LEU A 78 8.96 13.08 -8.44
C LEU A 78 7.60 13.71 -8.10
N LEU A 79 6.51 12.99 -8.33
CA LEU A 79 5.16 13.45 -7.96
C LEU A 79 5.03 13.65 -6.46
N THR A 80 5.57 12.73 -5.66
CA THR A 80 5.52 12.81 -4.19
C THR A 80 6.31 14.02 -3.69
N GLN A 81 7.50 14.27 -4.24
CA GLN A 81 8.30 15.46 -3.93
C GLN A 81 7.56 16.75 -4.27
N LYS A 82 6.89 16.78 -5.44
CA LYS A 82 6.09 17.94 -5.87
C LYS A 82 4.86 18.20 -4.98
N MET A 83 4.29 17.16 -4.36
CA MET A 83 3.18 17.30 -3.40
C MET A 83 3.65 17.70 -1.99
N ALA A 84 4.93 17.50 -1.67
CA ALA A 84 5.50 17.76 -0.34
C ALA A 84 6.19 19.12 -0.20
N GLY A 85 6.37 19.87 -1.30
CA GLY A 85 6.88 21.25 -1.32
C GLY A 85 5.78 22.23 -1.70
#